data_AF-A0A0F9D5N8-F1
#
_entry.id   AF-A0A0F9D5N8-F1
#
_cell.length_a   1.000
_cell.length_b   1.000
_cell.length_c   1.000
_cell.angle_alpha   90.00
_cell.angle_beta   90.00
_cell.angle_gamma   90.00
#
_symmetry.space_group_name_H-M   'P 1'
#
loop_
_entity.id
_entity.type
_entity.pdbx_description
1 polymer ?
#
loop_
_entity_poly.entity_id
_entity_poly.type
_entity_poly.pdbx_seq_one_letter_code
_entity_poly.pdbx_strand_id
1 'polypeptide(L)'
;GETVSFVGADVTRQAKVPYKNASESESVIPIKSCLYNLDNANETVILVEGITDVWRIGDGSVATFGKKVTDEQVNLLIRKRIKRVYILSDSDAYYDWKILAERIAPVFNNVELLELNSGDPENLRGNALKEIQDLIRK
;
A
#
# COMPACT_ATOMS: atom_id res chain seq x y z
N GLY A 1 -5.62 -13.33 7.85
CA GLY A 1 -5.87 -13.97 6.54
C GLY A 1 -5.28 -15.37 6.51
N GLU A 2 -5.19 -15.98 5.32
CA GLU A 2 -4.33 -17.15 5.05
C GLU A 2 -3.02 -16.68 4.38
N THR A 3 -1.92 -17.40 4.59
CA THR A 3 -0.62 -17.06 3.98
C THR A 3 -0.54 -17.62 2.55
N VAL A 4 -0.37 -16.75 1.56
CA VAL A 4 -0.40 -17.13 0.12
C VAL A 4 0.89 -16.81 -0.65
N SER A 5 1.75 -15.96 -0.10
CA SER A 5 3.06 -15.59 -0.65
C SER A 5 3.93 -14.97 0.46
N PHE A 6 5.19 -14.66 0.15
CA PHE A 6 6.16 -14.11 1.09
C PHE A 6 7.00 -13.00 0.44
N VAL A 7 7.50 -12.08 1.28
CA VAL A 7 8.52 -11.10 0.92
C VAL A 7 9.70 -11.30 1.87
N GLY A 8 10.87 -11.58 1.32
CA GLY A 8 12.12 -11.60 2.06
C GLY A 8 12.74 -10.20 2.12
N ALA A 9 13.20 -9.79 3.30
CA ALA A 9 13.90 -8.53 3.51
C ALA A 9 15.36 -8.80 3.89
N ASP A 10 16.32 -8.14 3.23
CA ASP A 10 17.71 -8.16 3.63
C ASP A 10 17.98 -7.16 4.75
N VAL A 11 18.08 -7.69 5.98
CA VAL A 11 18.39 -6.90 7.17
C VAL A 11 19.87 -6.48 7.25
N THR A 12 20.75 -7.10 6.46
CA THR A 12 22.19 -6.77 6.44
C THR A 12 22.51 -5.55 5.57
N ARG A 13 21.58 -5.18 4.68
CA ARG A 13 21.71 -4.09 3.69
C ARG A 13 22.87 -4.28 2.71
N GLN A 14 23.18 -5.53 2.38
CA GLN A 14 24.24 -5.91 1.45
C GLN A 14 23.70 -6.38 0.10
N ALA A 15 22.45 -6.84 0.05
CA ALA A 15 21.79 -7.27 -1.17
C ALA A 15 21.52 -6.09 -2.09
N LYS A 16 21.76 -6.29 -3.40
CA LYS A 16 21.38 -5.33 -4.44
C LYS A 16 19.86 -5.07 -4.48
N VAL A 17 19.09 -6.10 -4.13
CA VAL A 17 17.63 -6.05 -4.05
C VAL A 17 17.26 -6.31 -2.59
N PRO A 18 16.95 -5.27 -1.81
CA PRO A 18 16.74 -5.40 -0.36
C PRO A 18 15.42 -6.12 -0.02
N TYR A 19 14.45 -6.13 -0.93
CA TYR A 19 13.18 -6.84 -0.77
C TYR A 19 12.92 -7.75 -1.96
N LYS A 20 12.72 -9.03 -1.70
CA LYS A 20 12.49 -10.05 -2.73
C LYS A 20 11.18 -10.77 -2.50
N ASN A 21 10.27 -10.61 -3.44
CA ASN A 21 9.01 -11.36 -3.48
C ASN A 21 9.30 -12.82 -3.82
N ALA A 22 8.50 -13.74 -3.26
CA ALA A 22 8.47 -15.12 -3.70
C ALA A 22 8.15 -15.20 -5.20
N SER A 23 8.71 -16.19 -5.89
CA SER A 23 8.36 -16.41 -7.29
C SER A 23 6.90 -16.85 -7.44
N GLU A 24 6.35 -16.74 -8.66
CA GLU A 24 5.00 -17.22 -8.94
C GLU A 24 4.86 -18.73 -8.67
N SER A 25 5.89 -19.52 -8.99
CA SER A 25 5.93 -20.96 -8.69
C SER A 25 6.01 -21.31 -7.21
N GLU A 26 6.43 -20.36 -6.37
CA GLU A 26 6.52 -20.51 -4.90
C GLU A 26 5.36 -19.82 -4.17
N SER A 27 4.41 -19.24 -4.92
CA SER A 27 3.27 -18.54 -4.37
C SER A 27 1.98 -19.28 -4.69
N VAL A 28 1.07 -19.38 -3.71
CA VAL A 28 -0.30 -19.87 -3.94
C VAL A 28 -1.09 -18.85 -4.76
N ILE A 29 -0.87 -17.56 -4.48
CA ILE A 29 -1.42 -16.43 -5.24
C ILE A 29 -0.27 -15.49 -5.61
N PRO A 30 -0.10 -15.11 -6.89
CA PRO A 30 0.91 -14.15 -7.30
C PRO A 30 0.78 -12.81 -6.55
N ILE A 31 1.91 -12.23 -6.15
CA ILE A 31 1.92 -11.02 -5.32
C ILE A 31 1.25 -9.80 -5.99
N LYS A 32 1.26 -9.76 -7.33
CA LYS A 32 0.58 -8.74 -8.14
C LYS A 32 -0.95 -8.83 -8.09
N SER A 33 -1.47 -9.93 -7.54
CA SER A 33 -2.88 -10.19 -7.26
C SER A 33 -3.16 -10.18 -5.76
N CYS A 34 -2.26 -9.58 -4.97
CA CYS A 34 -2.40 -9.43 -3.52
C CYS A 34 -2.23 -7.96 -3.13
N LEU A 35 -2.81 -7.62 -1.98
CA LEU A 35 -2.50 -6.40 -1.24
C LEU A 35 -2.02 -6.80 0.15
N TYR A 36 -0.87 -6.30 0.57
CA TYR A 36 -0.37 -6.56 1.91
C TYR A 36 -1.31 -5.89 2.94
N ASN A 37 -1.58 -6.59 4.06
CA ASN A 37 -2.38 -6.09 5.18
C ASN A 37 -3.87 -5.80 4.88
N LEU A 38 -4.39 -6.25 3.74
CA LEU A 38 -5.82 -6.09 3.40
C LEU A 38 -6.76 -6.81 4.39
N ASP A 39 -6.28 -7.84 5.07
CA ASP A 39 -7.05 -8.53 6.10
C ASP A 39 -7.34 -7.63 7.31
N ASN A 40 -6.44 -6.71 7.65
CA ASN A 40 -6.61 -5.70 8.71
C ASN A 40 -7.19 -4.37 8.21
N ALA A 41 -7.67 -4.31 6.96
CA ALA A 41 -8.32 -3.14 6.41
C ALA A 41 -9.77 -2.99 6.88
N ASN A 42 -10.13 -1.75 7.25
CA ASN A 42 -11.51 -1.31 7.47
C ASN A 42 -12.10 -0.74 6.18
N GLU A 43 -13.28 -0.12 6.22
CA GLU A 43 -13.89 0.53 5.04
C GLU A 43 -13.10 1.75 4.52
N THR A 44 -12.11 2.22 5.27
CA THR A 44 -11.20 3.32 4.91
C THR A 44 -9.78 2.81 4.97
N VAL A 45 -9.01 3.05 3.90
CA VAL A 45 -7.63 2.59 3.80
C VAL A 45 -6.67 3.67 3.33
N ILE A 46 -5.40 3.52 3.71
CA ILE A 46 -4.28 4.20 3.05
C ILE A 46 -3.56 3.19 2.16
N LEU A 47 -3.55 3.44 0.85
CA LEU A 47 -2.82 2.66 -0.15
C LEU A 47 -1.41 3.22 -0.30
N VAL A 48 -0.41 2.38 -0.03
CA VAL A 48 1.02 2.71 -0.06
C VAL A 48 1.79 1.75 -0.97
N GLU A 49 3.04 2.10 -1.29
CA GLU A 49 3.87 1.31 -2.19
C GLU A 49 4.44 0.06 -1.50
N GLY A 50 5.12 0.27 -0.37
CA GLY A 50 5.94 -0.72 0.29
C GLY A 50 5.29 -1.35 1.52
N ILE A 51 5.75 -2.56 1.85
CA ILE A 51 5.31 -3.23 3.09
C ILE A 51 5.83 -2.50 4.35
N THR A 52 6.96 -1.79 4.25
CA THR A 52 7.54 -1.03 5.37
C THR A 52 6.74 0.22 5.70
N ASP A 53 6.10 0.83 4.70
CA ASP A 53 5.13 1.91 4.90
C ASP A 53 3.97 1.44 5.76
N VAL A 54 3.48 0.22 5.51
CA VAL A 54 2.43 -0.40 6.33
C VAL A 54 2.93 -0.64 7.74
N TRP A 55 4.17 -1.11 7.93
CA TRP A 55 4.73 -1.30 9.28
C TRP A 55 4.88 0.03 10.02
N ARG A 56 5.11 1.12 9.30
CA ARG A 56 5.18 2.46 9.88
C ARG A 56 3.80 3.00 10.26
N ILE A 57 2.83 2.88 9.37
CA ILE A 57 1.48 3.47 9.53
C ILE A 57 0.61 2.60 10.44
N GLY A 58 0.61 1.29 10.23
CA GLY A 58 -0.17 0.29 10.97
C GLY A 58 -1.46 -0.13 10.27
N ASP A 59 -2.33 -0.79 11.02
CA ASP A 59 -3.62 -1.32 10.53
C ASP A 59 -4.49 -0.23 9.89
N GLY A 60 -5.18 -0.60 8.81
CA GLY A 60 -5.88 0.34 7.92
C GLY A 60 -4.99 0.91 6.80
N SER A 61 -3.70 0.58 6.75
CA SER A 61 -2.88 0.79 5.54
C SER A 61 -2.64 -0.53 4.80
N VAL A 62 -2.51 -0.47 3.47
CA VAL A 62 -2.31 -1.63 2.59
C VAL A 62 -1.28 -1.34 1.50
N ALA A 63 -0.44 -2.32 1.18
CA ALA A 63 0.66 -2.14 0.21
C ALA A 63 0.44 -2.88 -1.11
N THR A 64 0.91 -2.30 -2.21
CA THR A 64 0.80 -2.83 -3.58
C THR A 64 1.99 -3.67 -4.01
N PHE A 65 3.03 -3.75 -3.17
CA PHE A 65 4.31 -4.41 -3.46
C PHE A 65 5.07 -3.75 -4.63
N GLY A 66 4.95 -2.42 -4.74
CA GLY A 66 5.62 -1.59 -5.75
C GLY A 66 4.69 -0.62 -6.49
N LYS A 67 5.28 0.31 -7.26
CA LYS A 67 4.60 1.42 -7.97
C LYS A 67 3.43 1.06 -8.89
N LYS A 68 3.43 -0.16 -9.45
CA LYS A 68 2.45 -0.56 -10.47
C LYS A 68 1.26 -1.25 -9.84
N VAL A 69 0.16 -0.51 -9.71
CA VAL A 69 -1.10 -1.02 -9.15
C VAL A 69 -1.95 -1.69 -10.23
N THR A 70 -2.21 -2.99 -10.03
CA THR A 70 -2.98 -3.81 -10.98
C THR A 70 -4.48 -3.65 -10.80
N ASP A 71 -5.25 -3.97 -11.84
CA ASP A 71 -6.71 -3.98 -11.75
C ASP A 71 -7.22 -5.02 -10.75
N GLU A 72 -6.50 -6.15 -10.59
CA GLU A 72 -6.87 -7.17 -9.59
C GLU A 72 -6.69 -6.66 -8.16
N GLN A 73 -5.67 -5.84 -7.89
CA GLN A 73 -5.51 -5.17 -6.59
C GLN A 73 -6.64 -4.18 -6.33
N VAL A 74 -7.07 -3.42 -7.35
CA VAL A 74 -8.24 -2.54 -7.23
C VAL A 74 -9.51 -3.36 -6.96
N ASN A 75 -9.70 -4.48 -7.66
CA ASN A 75 -10.82 -5.40 -7.44
C ASN A 75 -10.84 -5.98 -6.03
N LEU A 76 -9.69 -6.25 -5.44
CA LEU A 76 -9.60 -6.69 -4.04
C LEU A 76 -10.14 -5.65 -3.06
N LEU A 77 -9.84 -4.36 -3.27
CA LEU A 77 -10.41 -3.26 -2.46
C LEU A 77 -11.94 -3.21 -2.62
N ILE A 78 -12.45 -3.35 -3.85
CA ILE A 78 -13.90 -3.37 -4.11
C ILE A 78 -14.56 -4.55 -3.39
N ARG A 79 -14.00 -5.77 -3.52
CA ARG A 79 -14.53 -6.99 -2.88
C ARG A 79 -14.49 -6.89 -1.36
N LYS A 80 -13.49 -6.22 -0.79
CA LYS A 80 -13.37 -5.91 0.65
C LYS A 80 -14.36 -4.81 1.11
N ARG A 81 -15.13 -4.22 0.18
CA ARG A 81 -16.09 -3.13 0.44
C ARG A 81 -15.43 -1.88 1.00
N ILE A 82 -14.22 -1.59 0.54
CA ILE A 82 -13.56 -0.32 0.81
C ILE A 82 -14.40 0.81 0.21
N LYS A 83 -14.62 1.86 1.00
CA LYS A 83 -15.40 3.05 0.61
C LYS A 83 -14.49 4.25 0.34
N ARG A 84 -13.45 4.41 1.16
CA ARG A 84 -12.52 5.55 1.09
C ARG A 84 -11.09 5.08 0.92
N VAL A 85 -10.38 5.66 -0.04
CA VAL A 85 -8.99 5.34 -0.33
C VAL A 85 -8.16 6.62 -0.26
N TYR A 86 -7.30 6.69 0.75
CA TYR A 86 -6.19 7.65 0.76
C TYR A 86 -5.02 7.02 0.03
N ILE A 87 -4.37 7.77 -0.84
CA ILE A 87 -3.17 7.33 -1.56
C ILE A 87 -1.98 8.09 -0.98
N LEU A 88 -0.94 7.36 -0.58
CA LEU A 88 0.28 7.94 -0.06
C LEU A 88 1.48 7.19 -0.65
N SER A 89 2.02 7.73 -1.74
CA SER A 89 3.19 7.17 -2.42
C SER A 89 4.49 7.77 -1.91
N ASP A 90 5.61 7.16 -2.29
CA ASP A 90 6.91 7.82 -2.25
C ASP A 90 6.85 9.13 -3.06
N SER A 91 7.62 10.12 -2.60
CA SER A 91 7.65 11.45 -3.23
C SER A 91 8.06 11.41 -4.72
N ASP A 92 8.89 10.45 -5.12
CA ASP A 92 9.35 10.28 -6.51
C ASP A 92 8.31 9.60 -7.42
N ALA A 93 7.24 9.03 -6.85
CA ALA A 93 6.19 8.31 -7.56
C ALA A 93 4.87 9.09 -7.63
N TYR A 94 4.82 10.30 -7.06
CA TYR A 94 3.59 11.08 -6.89
C TYR A 94 2.76 11.21 -8.17
N TYR A 95 3.39 11.53 -9.31
CA TYR A 95 2.66 11.70 -10.58
C TYR A 95 2.05 10.41 -11.11
N ASP A 96 2.74 9.28 -10.99
CA ASP A 96 2.21 7.97 -11.40
C ASP A 96 1.00 7.59 -10.54
N TRP A 97 1.08 7.88 -9.24
CA TRP A 97 0.00 7.63 -8.29
C TRP A 97 -1.15 8.62 -8.39
N LYS A 98 -0.92 9.84 -8.89
CA LYS A 98 -1.98 10.76 -9.27
C LYS A 98 -2.81 10.22 -10.43
N ILE A 99 -2.17 9.66 -11.46
CA ILE A 99 -2.88 9.00 -12.57
C ILE A 99 -3.69 7.81 -12.04
N LEU A 100 -3.13 7.03 -11.12
CA LEU A 100 -3.88 5.98 -10.44
C LEU A 100 -5.10 6.52 -9.69
N ALA A 101 -4.95 7.59 -8.92
CA ALA A 101 -6.02 8.22 -8.16
C ALA A 101 -7.18 8.63 -9.09
N GLU A 102 -6.86 9.32 -10.19
CA GLU A 102 -7.82 9.72 -11.21
C GLU A 102 -8.52 8.51 -11.84
N ARG A 103 -7.77 7.43 -12.12
CA ARG A 103 -8.31 6.17 -12.68
C ARG A 103 -9.31 5.50 -11.76
N ILE A 104 -9.05 5.45 -10.44
CA ILE A 104 -9.87 4.69 -9.50
C ILE A 104 -10.96 5.54 -8.79
N ALA A 105 -10.87 6.87 -8.87
CA ALA A 105 -11.85 7.78 -8.26
C ALA A 105 -13.32 7.46 -8.60
N PRO A 106 -13.70 7.05 -9.83
CA PRO A 106 -15.09 6.71 -10.14
C PRO A 106 -15.62 5.45 -9.45
N VAL A 107 -14.75 4.62 -8.88
CA VAL A 107 -15.09 3.30 -8.32
C VAL A 107 -15.38 3.37 -6.82
N PHE A 108 -14.79 4.34 -6.12
CA PHE A 108 -14.89 4.48 -4.67
C PHE A 108 -15.67 5.75 -4.30
N ASN A 109 -16.23 5.78 -3.08
CA ASN A 109 -16.98 6.94 -2.61
C ASN A 109 -16.09 8.18 -2.46
N ASN A 110 -14.81 7.96 -2.13
CA ASN A 110 -13.81 9.01 -2.01
C ASN A 110 -12.41 8.45 -2.26
N VAL A 111 -11.65 9.17 -3.06
CA VAL A 111 -10.23 8.92 -3.31
C VAL A 111 -9.49 10.23 -3.13
N GLU A 112 -8.47 10.22 -2.28
CA GLU A 112 -7.68 11.41 -1.97
C GLU A 112 -6.19 11.08 -2.07
N LEU A 113 -5.47 11.87 -2.88
CA LEU A 113 -4.02 11.79 -2.99
C LEU A 113 -3.38 12.68 -1.93
N LEU A 114 -2.56 12.07 -1.07
CA LEU A 114 -1.76 12.75 -0.07
C LEU A 114 -0.35 12.99 -0.62
N GLU A 115 0.24 14.12 -0.24
CA GLU A 115 1.56 14.54 -0.72
C GLU A 115 2.58 14.55 0.41
N LEU A 116 3.73 13.93 0.17
CA LEU A 116 4.91 14.05 1.02
C LEU A 116 5.83 15.13 0.45
N ASN A 117 6.37 15.99 1.32
CA ASN A 117 7.39 16.96 0.90
C ASN A 117 8.66 16.29 0.34
N SER A 118 9.02 15.12 0.87
CA SER A 118 10.19 14.34 0.45
C SER A 118 10.20 12.94 1.08
N GLY A 119 10.87 12.00 0.43
CA GLY A 119 11.10 10.65 0.93
C GLY A 119 9.85 9.78 0.87
N ASP A 120 9.80 8.83 1.80
CA ASP A 120 8.90 7.67 1.75
C ASP A 120 8.03 7.62 3.02
N PRO A 121 6.82 7.03 2.97
CA PRO A 121 5.93 6.96 4.13
C PRO A 121 6.56 6.24 5.33
N GLU A 122 7.45 5.26 5.11
CA GLU A 122 8.20 4.58 6.17
C GLU A 122 9.03 5.51 7.07
N ASN A 123 9.36 6.71 6.58
CA ASN A 123 10.13 7.75 7.26
C ASN A 123 9.29 8.74 8.08
N LEU A 124 7.96 8.67 8.01
CA LEU A 124 7.08 9.53 8.80
C LEU A 124 7.26 9.33 10.32
N ARG A 125 7.28 10.42 11.09
CA ARG A 125 7.42 10.40 12.56
C ARG A 125 6.54 11.47 13.19
N GLY A 126 6.33 11.38 14.51
CA GLY A 126 5.68 12.43 15.30
C GLY A 126 4.28 12.77 14.79
N ASN A 127 4.00 14.08 14.68
CA ASN A 127 2.68 14.58 14.31
C ASN A 127 2.27 14.19 12.89
N ALA A 128 3.18 14.22 11.92
CA ALA A 128 2.87 13.85 10.54
C ALA A 128 2.39 12.39 10.44
N LEU A 129 3.04 11.47 11.16
CA LEU A 129 2.57 10.08 11.23
C LEU A 129 1.19 9.98 11.89
N LYS A 130 0.96 10.75 12.96
CA LYS A 130 -0.31 10.75 13.67
C LYS A 130 -1.46 11.27 12.81
N GLU A 131 -1.25 12.34 12.05
CA GLU A 131 -2.24 12.90 11.13
C GLU A 131 -2.68 11.86 10.10
N ILE A 132 -1.72 11.13 9.50
CA ILE A 132 -2.00 10.03 8.58
C ILE A 132 -2.80 8.92 9.27
N GLN A 133 -2.39 8.50 10.47
CA GLN A 133 -3.10 7.45 11.23
C GLN A 133 -4.53 7.87 11.65
N ASP A 134 -4.78 9.15 11.88
CA ASP A 134 -6.09 9.64 12.28
C ASP A 134 -7.11 9.63 11.13
N LEU A 135 -6.68 9.47 9.87
CA LEU A 135 -7.55 9.28 8.71
C LEU A 135 -8.27 7.92 8.72
N ILE A 136 -7.60 6.88 9.24
CA ILE A 136 -8.08 5.48 9.23
C ILE A 136 -8.71 5.03 10.55
N ARG A 137 -8.67 5.88 11.58
CA ARG A 137 -9.30 5.64 12.90
C ARG A 137 -10.77 6.10 13.00
N LYS A 138 -11.32 6.70 11.94
CA LYS A 138 -12.67 7.27 11.88
C LYS A 138 -13.65 6.33 11.18
#